data_AF-A0AAW2E917-F1
#
_entry.id   AF-A0AAW2E917-F1
#
_cell.length_a   1.000
_cell.length_b   1.000
_cell.length_c   1.000
_cell.angle_alpha   90.00
_cell.angle_beta   90.00
_cell.angle_gamma   90.00
#
_symmetry.space_group_name_H-M   'P 1'
#
loop_
_entity.id
_entity.type
_entity.pdbx_description
1 polymer ?
#
loop_
_entity_poly.entity_id
_entity_poly.type
_entity_poly.pdbx_seq_one_letter_code
_entity_poly.pdbx_strand_id
1 'polypeptide(L)'
;MANLNYINGDNVPMDFELSDEDDEDDVTLSSDSDYRSDQSEDLEDRVRITLDSSQIRALNGRTRHCMMSIYYSTLNGDISICASCLINLNDTGVSMHLVRKHEINVHDALCDRSCTNCRLSLFMIIPCQICPICVA
;
A
#
# COMPACT_ATOMS: atom_id res chain seq x y z
N MET A 1 -45.24 55.29 13.02
CA MET A 1 -46.20 54.44 12.29
C MET A 1 -46.61 53.29 13.22
N ALA A 2 -47.77 52.68 12.99
CA ALA A 2 -48.41 51.68 13.86
C ALA A 2 -47.60 50.34 13.92
N ASN A 3 -47.90 49.34 14.76
CA ASN A 3 -49.14 49.07 15.50
C ASN A 3 -48.88 48.19 16.76
N LEU A 4 -49.83 48.16 17.71
CA LEU A 4 -49.90 47.10 18.74
C LEU A 4 -50.54 45.83 18.15
N ASN A 5 -50.23 44.64 18.71
CA ASN A 5 -51.24 43.80 19.40
C ASN A 5 -50.69 42.44 19.91
N TYR A 6 -51.07 42.09 21.14
CA TYR A 6 -51.28 40.71 21.61
C TYR A 6 -52.74 40.31 21.26
N ILE A 7 -53.26 39.08 21.44
CA ILE A 7 -52.87 37.91 22.25
C ILE A 7 -53.35 36.62 21.52
N ASN A 8 -52.94 35.45 22.04
CA ASN A 8 -53.47 34.10 21.78
C ASN A 8 -53.11 33.48 20.42
N GLY A 9 -52.84 32.17 20.28
CA GLY A 9 -52.83 31.09 21.27
C GLY A 9 -53.82 29.99 20.92
N ASP A 10 -53.31 28.89 20.36
CA ASP A 10 -54.04 27.63 20.20
C ASP A 10 -53.07 26.45 20.31
N ASN A 11 -53.42 25.49 21.17
CA ASN A 11 -52.79 24.17 21.17
C ASN A 11 -53.44 23.34 20.05
N VAL A 12 -52.63 22.65 19.25
CA VAL A 12 -53.10 21.49 18.50
C VAL A 12 -52.12 20.35 18.80
N PRO A 13 -52.55 19.26 19.48
CA PRO A 13 -51.70 18.10 19.66
C PRO A 13 -51.48 17.45 18.29
N MET A 14 -50.23 17.16 17.95
CA MET A 14 -49.94 16.32 16.79
C MET A 14 -50.12 14.87 17.22
N ASP A 15 -51.25 14.27 16.87
CA ASP A 15 -51.47 12.83 17.05
C ASP A 15 -50.39 12.08 16.25
N PHE A 16 -49.51 11.41 16.97
CA PHE A 16 -48.55 10.47 16.40
C PHE A 16 -49.08 9.07 16.65
N GLU A 17 -49.99 8.62 15.76
CA GLU A 17 -50.39 7.21 15.72
C GLU A 17 -49.18 6.37 15.33
N LEU A 18 -48.57 5.74 16.33
CA LEU A 18 -47.67 4.60 16.13
C LEU A 18 -48.53 3.38 15.80
N SER A 19 -48.71 3.13 14.51
CA SER A 19 -49.20 1.84 14.02
C SER A 19 -48.03 0.85 14.02
N ASP A 20 -48.03 -0.07 14.98
CA ASP A 20 -47.17 -1.25 14.96
C ASP A 20 -47.55 -2.13 13.76
N GLU A 21 -46.62 -2.33 12.83
CA GLU A 21 -46.66 -3.45 11.87
C GLU A 21 -45.38 -4.28 12.06
N ASP A 22 -45.54 -5.41 12.74
CA ASP A 22 -44.53 -6.48 12.82
C ASP A 22 -44.36 -7.11 11.43
N ASP A 23 -43.21 -6.90 10.79
CA ASP A 23 -42.69 -7.83 9.79
C ASP A 23 -41.47 -8.55 10.37
N GLU A 24 -41.72 -9.78 10.86
CA GLU A 24 -40.68 -10.74 11.26
C GLU A 24 -39.90 -11.22 10.03
N ASP A 25 -39.03 -10.38 9.48
CA ASP A 25 -38.00 -10.82 8.55
C ASP A 25 -36.99 -11.69 9.32
N ASP A 26 -37.25 -13.01 9.32
CA ASP A 26 -36.29 -14.07 9.69
C ASP A 26 -35.12 -14.05 8.71
N VAL A 27 -34.23 -13.07 8.92
CA VAL A 27 -32.94 -12.94 8.24
C VAL A 27 -32.02 -14.04 8.74
N THR A 28 -32.28 -15.25 8.23
CA THR A 28 -31.42 -16.43 8.36
C THR A 28 -29.98 -16.01 8.05
N LEU A 29 -29.20 -15.83 9.11
CA LEU A 29 -27.79 -15.49 9.02
C LEU A 29 -27.06 -16.69 8.42
N SER A 30 -26.99 -16.72 7.10
CA SER A 30 -26.23 -17.72 6.34
C SER A 30 -24.78 -17.59 6.76
N SER A 31 -24.37 -18.49 7.66
CA SER A 31 -23.05 -18.51 8.24
C SER A 31 -22.05 -19.06 7.22
N ASP A 32 -21.70 -18.23 6.24
CA ASP A 32 -20.54 -18.40 5.36
C ASP A 32 -19.24 -18.23 6.18
N SER A 33 -19.07 -19.14 7.15
CA SER A 33 -17.83 -19.40 7.87
C SER A 33 -17.08 -20.57 7.26
N ASP A 34 -17.18 -20.73 5.93
CA ASP A 34 -16.26 -21.53 5.11
C ASP A 34 -14.90 -20.82 4.94
N TYR A 35 -14.52 -19.99 5.93
CA TYR A 35 -13.17 -19.46 6.10
C TYR A 35 -12.24 -20.59 6.54
N ARG A 36 -11.93 -21.46 5.58
CA ARG A 36 -10.82 -22.41 5.67
C ARG A 36 -9.55 -21.62 5.83
N SER A 37 -9.12 -21.47 7.07
CA SER A 37 -7.81 -20.96 7.45
C SER A 37 -6.73 -21.99 7.12
N ASP A 38 -6.68 -22.42 5.86
CA ASP A 38 -5.62 -23.23 5.26
C ASP A 38 -4.37 -22.35 5.00
N GLN A 39 -4.09 -21.45 5.95
CA GLN A 39 -2.87 -20.66 6.08
C GLN A 39 -1.75 -21.58 6.58
N SER A 40 -1.28 -22.48 5.71
CA SER A 40 0.03 -23.11 5.87
C SER A 40 1.11 -22.09 5.50
N GLU A 41 1.35 -21.13 6.39
CA GLU A 41 2.38 -20.08 6.31
C GLU A 41 3.82 -20.63 6.45
N ASP A 42 4.17 -21.70 5.72
CA ASP A 42 5.46 -22.41 5.89
C ASP A 42 6.08 -22.91 4.57
N LEU A 43 5.67 -22.36 3.42
CA LEU A 43 6.35 -22.51 2.13
C LEU A 43 6.92 -21.18 1.63
N GLU A 44 7.68 -20.49 2.48
CA GLU A 44 8.58 -19.43 2.02
C GLU A 44 9.81 -20.04 1.31
N ASP A 45 9.90 -19.84 -0.01
CA ASP A 45 11.07 -20.20 -0.84
C ASP A 45 12.32 -19.35 -0.49
N ARG A 46 12.90 -19.60 0.69
CA ARG A 46 14.07 -18.89 1.21
C ARG A 46 15.38 -19.43 0.64
N VAL A 47 15.86 -18.82 -0.44
CA VAL A 47 17.25 -18.99 -0.89
C VAL A 47 18.22 -18.38 0.12
N ARG A 48 19.07 -19.21 0.73
CA ARG A 48 20.13 -18.76 1.65
C ARG A 48 21.49 -18.79 0.96
N ILE A 49 22.19 -17.67 0.94
CA ILE A 49 23.57 -17.56 0.45
C ILE A 49 24.50 -17.36 1.66
N THR A 50 25.38 -18.33 1.91
CA THR A 50 26.41 -18.22 2.96
C THR A 50 27.64 -17.52 2.38
N LEU A 51 28.05 -16.41 3.01
CA LEU A 51 29.28 -15.70 2.63
C LEU A 51 30.44 -16.10 3.53
N ASP A 52 31.58 -16.44 2.92
CA ASP A 52 32.81 -16.69 3.66
C ASP A 52 33.51 -15.38 4.08
N SER A 53 34.41 -15.46 5.07
CA SER A 53 35.07 -14.26 5.60
C SER A 53 35.98 -13.55 4.59
N SER A 54 36.44 -14.22 3.52
CA SER A 54 37.21 -13.60 2.44
C SER A 54 36.32 -12.83 1.48
N GLN A 55 35.12 -13.35 1.18
CA GLN A 55 34.10 -12.65 0.40
C GLN A 55 33.63 -11.40 1.14
N ILE A 56 33.35 -11.50 2.45
CA ILE A 56 32.98 -10.34 3.28
C ILE A 56 34.11 -9.29 3.27
N ARG A 57 35.37 -9.68 3.44
CA ARG A 57 36.53 -8.76 3.36
C ARG A 57 36.76 -8.18 1.97
N ALA A 58 36.29 -8.83 0.91
CA ALA A 58 36.39 -8.30 -0.45
C ALA A 58 35.42 -7.13 -0.67
N LEU A 59 34.27 -7.11 0.02
CA LEU A 59 33.30 -6.01 -0.06
C LEU A 59 33.91 -4.70 0.47
N ASN A 60 33.95 -3.68 -0.39
CA ASN A 60 34.44 -2.35 -0.05
C ASN A 60 33.82 -1.31 -1.00
N GLY A 61 33.96 0.00 -0.73
CA GLY A 61 33.34 1.04 -1.57
C GLY A 61 33.73 1.01 -3.05
N ARG A 62 34.84 0.35 -3.42
CA ARG A 62 35.29 0.17 -4.82
C ARG A 62 34.79 -1.13 -5.47
N THR A 63 34.16 -2.05 -4.75
CA THR A 63 33.52 -3.20 -5.41
C THR A 63 32.32 -2.74 -6.22
N ARG A 64 32.06 -3.42 -7.33
CA ARG A 64 30.84 -3.20 -8.08
C ARG A 64 29.65 -3.67 -7.25
N HIS A 65 28.62 -2.85 -7.23
CA HIS A 65 27.34 -3.11 -6.62
C HIS A 65 26.25 -3.00 -7.70
N CYS A 66 25.19 -3.77 -7.49
CA CYS A 66 23.95 -3.69 -8.23
C CYS A 66 22.96 -2.84 -7.44
N MET A 67 22.37 -1.84 -8.08
CA MET A 67 21.16 -1.16 -7.62
C MET A 67 19.97 -1.78 -8.33
N MET A 68 19.02 -2.32 -7.56
CA MET A 68 17.76 -2.86 -8.07
C MET A 68 16.63 -1.96 -7.60
N SER A 69 15.90 -1.37 -8.53
CA SER A 69 14.80 -0.43 -8.25
C SER A 69 13.48 -1.02 -8.74
N ILE A 70 12.46 -1.04 -7.87
CA ILE A 70 11.13 -1.58 -8.18
C ILE A 70 10.09 -0.62 -7.62
N TYR A 71 9.36 0.07 -8.49
CA TYR A 71 8.39 1.10 -8.10
C TYR A 71 7.31 1.29 -9.16
N TYR A 72 6.25 2.03 -8.81
CA TYR A 72 5.19 2.40 -9.74
C TYR A 72 5.31 3.87 -10.13
N SER A 73 4.99 4.18 -11.38
CA SER A 73 5.15 5.51 -11.96
C SER A 73 3.93 5.94 -12.78
N THR A 74 3.63 7.23 -12.77
CA THR A 74 2.74 7.84 -13.78
C THR A 74 3.38 7.75 -15.17
N LEU A 75 2.55 7.76 -16.23
CA LEU A 75 2.99 7.61 -17.62
C LEU A 75 4.06 8.63 -18.05
N ASN A 76 4.05 9.83 -17.47
CA ASN A 76 5.01 10.90 -17.73
C ASN A 76 6.30 10.82 -16.88
N GLY A 77 6.36 9.95 -15.87
CA GLY A 77 7.54 9.78 -15.02
C GLY A 77 7.69 10.79 -13.87
N ASP A 78 6.71 11.66 -13.63
CA ASP A 78 6.79 12.70 -12.59
C ASP A 78 6.68 12.14 -11.17
N ILE A 79 5.74 11.20 -10.97
CA ILE A 79 5.45 10.59 -9.67
C ILE A 79 6.07 9.19 -9.65
N SER A 80 6.78 8.87 -8.58
CA SER A 80 7.28 7.51 -8.32
C SER A 80 6.92 7.08 -6.90
N ILE A 81 6.32 5.91 -6.73
CA ILE A 81 5.80 5.42 -5.45
C ILE A 81 6.15 3.96 -5.18
N CYS A 82 6.26 3.60 -3.90
CA CYS A 82 6.42 2.21 -3.47
C CYS A 82 5.07 1.47 -3.47
N ALA A 83 5.11 0.13 -3.39
CA ALA A 83 3.91 -0.72 -3.36
C ALA A 83 2.94 -0.34 -2.23
N SER A 84 3.42 -0.08 -1.02
CA SER A 84 2.59 0.33 0.12
C SER A 84 1.84 1.65 -0.14
N CYS A 85 2.46 2.59 -0.85
CA CYS A 85 1.79 3.84 -1.24
C CYS A 85 0.84 3.67 -2.43
N LEU A 86 1.08 2.71 -3.32
CA LEU A 86 0.12 2.37 -4.39
C LEU A 86 -1.18 1.78 -3.81
N ILE A 87 -1.07 0.87 -2.83
CA ILE A 87 -2.23 0.25 -2.17
C ILE A 87 -3.14 1.34 -1.57
N ASN A 88 -2.54 2.38 -0.97
CA ASN A 88 -3.28 3.51 -0.39
C ASN A 88 -3.83 4.52 -1.43
N LEU A 89 -3.60 4.31 -2.74
CA LEU A 89 -4.08 5.16 -3.84
C LEU A 89 -5.14 4.49 -4.71
N ASN A 90 -5.60 3.28 -4.34
CA ASN A 90 -6.42 2.40 -5.18
C ASN A 90 -7.68 3.07 -5.75
N ASP A 91 -8.30 3.99 -5.00
CA ASP A 91 -9.57 4.65 -5.37
C ASP A 91 -9.39 5.94 -6.20
N THR A 92 -8.16 6.31 -6.57
CA THR A 92 -7.89 7.60 -7.24
C THR A 92 -8.10 7.59 -8.76
N GLY A 93 -8.32 6.43 -9.37
CA GLY A 93 -8.47 6.28 -10.84
C GLY A 93 -7.21 6.60 -11.66
N VAL A 94 -6.06 6.83 -11.00
CA VAL A 94 -4.80 7.18 -11.67
C VAL A 94 -4.12 5.92 -12.23
N SER A 95 -3.94 5.87 -13.55
CA SER A 95 -3.17 4.80 -14.19
C SER A 95 -1.68 4.93 -13.88
N MET A 96 -1.08 3.87 -13.36
CA MET A 96 0.37 3.76 -13.10
C MET A 96 0.93 2.47 -13.67
N HIS A 97 2.21 2.49 -14.04
CA HIS A 97 2.94 1.34 -14.56
C HIS A 97 4.07 0.91 -13.62
N LEU A 98 4.39 -0.39 -13.60
CA LEU A 98 5.51 -0.94 -12.85
C LEU A 98 6.83 -0.68 -13.59
N VAL A 99 7.76 0.00 -12.92
CA VAL A 99 9.15 0.17 -13.36
C VAL A 99 10.04 -0.82 -12.61
N ARG A 100 10.89 -1.52 -13.36
CA ARG A 100 11.97 -2.37 -12.83
C ARG A 100 13.28 -1.95 -13.47
N LYS A 101 14.25 -1.53 -12.66
CA LYS A 101 15.58 -1.09 -13.10
C LYS A 101 16.66 -1.92 -12.42
N HIS A 102 17.70 -2.27 -13.16
CA HIS A 102 18.92 -2.86 -12.64
C HIS A 102 20.11 -2.08 -13.19
N GLU A 103 20.94 -1.55 -12.31
CA GLU A 103 22.11 -0.73 -12.65
C GLU A 103 23.34 -1.23 -11.88
N ILE A 104 24.51 -1.21 -12.53
CA ILE A 104 25.76 -1.71 -11.94
C ILE A 104 26.78 -0.58 -11.92
N ASN A 105 27.27 -0.21 -10.74
CA ASN A 105 28.28 0.84 -10.57
C ASN A 105 29.11 0.62 -9.27
N VAL A 106 30.02 1.53 -8.95
CA VAL A 106 30.60 1.63 -7.60
C VAL A 106 29.55 2.15 -6.61
N HIS A 107 29.65 1.77 -5.34
CA HIS A 107 28.62 2.01 -4.33
C HIS A 107 28.14 3.48 -4.27
N ASP A 108 29.07 4.42 -4.17
CA ASP A 108 28.77 5.84 -3.96
C ASP A 108 28.27 6.56 -5.23
N ALA A 109 28.28 5.88 -6.37
CA ALA A 109 27.72 6.36 -7.63
C ALA A 109 26.30 5.83 -7.90
N LEU A 110 25.76 4.98 -7.01
CA LEU A 110 24.40 4.44 -7.12
C LEU A 110 23.43 5.32 -6.32
N CYS A 111 22.51 5.96 -7.03
CA CYS A 111 21.41 6.72 -6.46
C CYS A 111 20.18 6.58 -7.37
N ASP A 112 19.02 6.34 -6.77
CA ASP A 112 17.74 6.34 -7.48
C ASP A 112 16.68 7.10 -6.67
N ARG A 113 15.47 7.14 -7.22
CA ARG A 113 14.32 7.85 -6.69
C ARG A 113 13.90 7.39 -5.29
N SER A 114 13.38 8.33 -4.53
CA SER A 114 12.59 8.09 -3.31
C SER A 114 11.10 8.06 -3.63
N CYS A 115 10.30 7.35 -2.84
CA CYS A 115 8.84 7.41 -2.91
C CYS A 115 8.35 8.85 -2.69
N THR A 116 7.51 9.35 -3.60
CA THR A 116 6.97 10.71 -3.56
C THR A 116 6.20 10.98 -2.26
N ASN A 117 5.45 9.97 -1.81
CA ASN A 117 4.60 10.05 -0.62
C ASN A 117 5.38 9.83 0.69
N CYS A 118 6.04 8.67 0.87
CA CYS A 118 6.69 8.32 2.14
C CYS A 118 8.21 8.55 2.20
N ARG A 119 8.84 9.04 1.13
CA ARG A 119 10.28 9.37 1.03
C ARG A 119 11.27 8.21 1.23
N LEU A 120 10.80 6.99 1.46
CA LEU A 120 11.64 5.78 1.46
C LEU A 120 12.29 5.56 0.09
N SER A 121 13.51 5.03 0.06
CA SER A 121 14.22 4.65 -1.16
C SER A 121 13.43 3.62 -1.97
N LEU A 122 13.36 3.79 -3.29
CA LEU A 122 12.70 2.85 -4.21
C LEU A 122 13.65 1.79 -4.77
N PHE A 123 14.81 1.63 -4.13
CA PHE A 123 15.91 0.80 -4.58
C PHE A 123 16.63 0.11 -3.42
N MET A 124 17.28 -1.02 -3.72
CA MET A 124 18.23 -1.69 -2.84
C MET A 124 19.58 -1.81 -3.53
N ILE A 125 20.67 -1.60 -2.78
CA ILE A 125 22.05 -1.79 -3.25
C ILE A 125 22.58 -3.10 -2.66
N ILE A 126 23.12 -3.96 -3.51
CA ILE A 126 23.74 -5.23 -3.12
C ILE A 126 25.04 -5.49 -3.92
N PRO A 127 26.05 -6.17 -3.38
CA PRO A 127 27.23 -6.58 -4.15
C PRO A 127 26.85 -7.46 -5.36
N CYS A 128 27.53 -7.27 -6.49
CA CYS A 128 27.23 -8.05 -7.71
C CYS A 128 27.34 -9.57 -7.50
N GLN A 129 28.21 -10.01 -6.59
CA GLN A 129 28.47 -11.43 -6.27
C GLN A 129 27.29 -12.14 -5.61
N ILE A 130 26.29 -11.40 -5.11
CA ILE A 130 25.06 -11.95 -4.52
C ILE A 130 23.80 -11.39 -5.18
N CYS A 131 23.93 -10.71 -6.33
CA CYS A 131 22.77 -10.16 -7.01
C CYS A 131 22.01 -11.26 -7.75
N PRO A 132 20.70 -11.46 -7.48
CA PRO A 132 19.91 -12.51 -8.14
C PRO A 132 19.75 -12.30 -9.66
N ILE A 133 20.12 -11.12 -10.18
CA ILE A 133 20.16 -10.85 -11.63
C ILE A 133 21.53 -11.16 -12.23
N CYS A 134 22.63 -11.05 -11.45
CA CYS A 134 23.99 -11.32 -11.93
C CYS A 134 24.47 -12.76 -11.69
N VAL A 135 23.78 -13.50 -10.83
CA VAL A 135 24.15 -14.86 -10.37
C VAL A 135 23.15 -15.92 -10.89
N ALA A 136 22.12 -15.51 -11.63
CA ALA A 136 21.18 -16.38 -12.34
C ALA A 136 21.75 -16.92 -13.66
#